data_AF-A0A939VBX2-F1
#
_entry.id   AF-A0A939VBX2-F1
#
_cell.length_a   1.000
_cell.length_b   1.000
_cell.length_c   1.000
_cell.angle_alpha   90.00
_cell.angle_beta   90.00
_cell.angle_gamma   90.00
#
_symmetry.space_group_name_H-M   'P 1'
#
loop_
_entity.id
_entity.type
_entity.pdbx_description
1 polymer ?
#
loop_
_entity_poly.entity_id
_entity_poly.type
_entity_poly.pdbx_seq_one_letter_code
_entity_poly.pdbx_strand_id
1 'polypeptide(L)'
;MHKDILIIPDVHGRSFWKKAVGEHHCEHVVFLGDYLDPYPQEHIENEQAITNFQEIIDYKLNHEETTTLLIGNHDMHYCSELFADLAMGSRYSNRYAMRYKQLFHQHAHLFQLAYEATYDGVRCLLTHAGVSTTWHRRYTTLPAHFSASDLNRLMDTPEGIESLARIGGIRGGWDRAGSILWADWHEIDHDDPLEGWYQIFGHTQQESTPVITTHFACIDCRKAFTLSEVLRMAQDISTNTK
;
A
#
# COMPACT_ATOMS: atom_id res chain seq x y z
N MET A 1 13.80 -0.25 24.07
CA MET A 1 13.40 -1.26 23.08
C MET A 1 12.78 -0.48 21.94
N HIS A 2 13.31 -0.63 20.71
CA HIS A 2 12.71 0.03 19.56
C HIS A 2 11.37 -0.64 19.26
N LYS A 3 10.35 0.19 19.10
CA LYS A 3 8.96 -0.21 18.86
C LYS A 3 8.87 -0.67 17.41
N ASP A 4 8.81 -1.97 17.17
CA ASP A 4 8.81 -2.53 15.82
C ASP A 4 7.39 -2.53 15.22
N ILE A 5 7.32 -2.51 13.89
CA ILE A 5 6.07 -2.42 13.13
C ILE A 5 5.97 -3.66 12.24
N LEU A 6 4.83 -4.35 12.31
CA LEU A 6 4.51 -5.44 11.39
C LEU A 6 3.84 -4.86 10.15
N ILE A 7 4.36 -5.17 8.98
CA ILE A 7 3.86 -4.69 7.70
C ILE A 7 3.25 -5.86 6.94
N ILE A 8 1.98 -5.72 6.58
CA ILE A 8 1.19 -6.71 5.85
C ILE A 8 1.00 -6.18 4.42
N PRO A 9 1.64 -6.79 3.39
CA PRO A 9 1.43 -6.39 2.00
C PRO A 9 0.05 -6.84 1.49
N ASP A 10 -0.18 -6.62 0.19
CA ASP A 10 -1.41 -6.89 -0.56
C ASP A 10 -2.11 -8.19 -0.13
N VAL A 11 -3.32 -8.02 0.39
CA VAL A 11 -4.05 -9.10 1.03
C VAL A 11 -4.75 -9.98 0.00
N HIS A 12 -5.53 -9.40 -0.91
CA HIS A 12 -6.32 -10.07 -1.94
C HIS A 12 -7.07 -11.32 -1.43
N GLY A 13 -7.71 -11.20 -0.27
CA GLY A 13 -8.39 -12.30 0.42
C GLY A 13 -7.50 -13.35 1.11
N ARG A 14 -6.17 -13.23 1.04
CA ARG A 14 -5.24 -14.15 1.72
C ARG A 14 -5.27 -13.96 3.23
N SER A 15 -5.08 -15.06 3.95
CA SER A 15 -5.17 -15.10 5.42
C SER A 15 -3.82 -15.15 6.14
N PHE A 16 -2.69 -14.96 5.44
CA PHE A 16 -1.34 -15.03 6.03
C PHE A 16 -1.13 -14.04 7.17
N TRP A 17 -1.84 -12.90 7.12
CA TRP A 17 -1.80 -11.86 8.15
C TRP A 17 -2.22 -12.39 9.53
N LYS A 18 -3.17 -13.33 9.60
CA LYS A 18 -3.66 -13.91 10.87
C LYS A 18 -2.54 -14.60 11.64
N LYS A 19 -1.72 -15.37 10.92
CA LYS A 19 -0.54 -16.02 11.48
C LYS A 19 0.49 -14.98 11.90
N ALA A 20 0.74 -14.00 11.04
CA ALA A 20 1.74 -12.96 11.31
C ALA A 20 1.44 -12.14 12.57
N VAL A 21 0.20 -11.68 12.76
CA VAL A 21 -0.18 -10.91 13.96
C VAL A 21 -0.17 -11.75 15.25
N GLY A 22 -0.29 -13.08 15.14
CA GLY A 22 -0.19 -13.99 16.28
C GLY A 22 1.26 -14.35 16.68
N GLU A 23 2.19 -14.37 15.71
CA GLU A 23 3.59 -14.73 15.92
C GLU A 23 4.49 -13.54 16.23
N HIS A 24 4.14 -12.35 15.73
CA HIS A 24 4.93 -11.14 15.93
C HIS A 24 4.31 -10.24 16.99
N HIS A 25 5.03 -10.04 18.10
CA HIS A 25 4.67 -9.06 19.12
C HIS A 25 5.20 -7.67 18.75
N CYS A 26 4.64 -7.10 17.67
CA CYS A 26 4.93 -5.73 17.23
C CYS A 26 4.02 -4.74 17.95
N GLU A 27 4.46 -3.48 18.04
CA GLU A 27 3.66 -2.44 18.68
C GLU A 27 2.62 -1.83 17.76
N HIS A 28 2.84 -1.94 16.45
CA HIS A 28 1.92 -1.45 15.43
C HIS A 28 1.85 -2.42 14.26
N VAL A 29 0.69 -2.51 13.63
CA VAL A 29 0.46 -3.30 12.41
C VAL A 29 0.00 -2.36 11.30
N VAL A 30 0.61 -2.43 10.12
CA VAL A 30 0.23 -1.64 8.95
C VAL A 30 -0.14 -2.57 7.81
N PHE A 31 -1.39 -2.53 7.37
CA PHE A 31 -1.84 -3.19 6.15
C PHE A 31 -1.67 -2.25 4.96
N LEU A 32 -1.02 -2.71 3.90
CA LEU A 32 -0.74 -1.89 2.71
C LEU A 32 -1.90 -1.81 1.70
N GLY A 33 -3.03 -2.46 1.98
CA GLY A 33 -4.24 -2.39 1.17
C GLY A 33 -4.47 -3.62 0.29
N ASP A 34 -5.28 -3.41 -0.74
CA ASP A 34 -5.78 -4.42 -1.69
C ASP A 34 -6.38 -5.61 -0.95
N TYR A 35 -7.50 -5.39 -0.27
CA TYR A 35 -8.12 -6.37 0.63
C TYR A 35 -8.91 -7.46 -0.10
N LEU A 36 -9.55 -7.08 -1.20
CA LEU A 36 -10.51 -7.88 -1.97
C LEU A 36 -9.94 -8.26 -3.35
N ASP A 37 -10.78 -8.58 -4.34
CA ASP A 37 -10.36 -8.94 -5.71
C ASP A 37 -9.29 -10.04 -5.77
N PRO A 38 -9.58 -11.26 -5.25
CA PRO A 38 -8.61 -12.34 -5.18
C PRO A 38 -8.05 -12.71 -6.55
N TYR A 39 -6.80 -13.18 -6.56
CA TYR A 39 -6.17 -13.69 -7.77
C TYR A 39 -6.81 -15.01 -8.21
N PRO A 40 -7.28 -15.15 -9.47
CA PRO A 40 -7.97 -16.36 -9.93
C PRO A 40 -7.17 -17.65 -9.74
N GLN A 41 -5.85 -17.59 -9.93
CA GLN A 41 -4.95 -18.74 -9.81
C GLN A 41 -4.74 -19.22 -8.36
N GLU A 42 -5.13 -18.42 -7.36
CA GLU A 42 -5.01 -18.80 -5.94
C GLU A 42 -6.26 -19.50 -5.42
N HIS A 43 -7.31 -19.59 -6.24
CA HIS A 43 -8.56 -20.28 -5.92
C HIS A 43 -9.23 -19.80 -4.62
N ILE A 44 -9.01 -18.53 -4.25
CA ILE A 44 -9.73 -17.86 -3.15
C ILE A 44 -11.06 -17.35 -3.70
N GLU A 45 -12.16 -17.78 -3.08
CA GLU A 45 -13.48 -17.32 -3.47
C GLU A 45 -13.74 -15.88 -2.97
N ASN A 46 -14.51 -15.10 -3.73
CA ASN A 46 -14.89 -13.74 -3.32
C ASN A 46 -15.55 -13.69 -1.93
N GLU A 47 -16.36 -14.71 -1.57
CA GLU A 47 -16.97 -14.80 -0.23
C GLU A 47 -15.95 -15.05 0.89
N GLN A 48 -14.89 -15.81 0.61
CA GLN A 48 -13.77 -16.00 1.53
C GLN A 48 -13.00 -14.70 1.69
N ALA A 49 -12.74 -13.98 0.60
CA ALA A 49 -12.10 -12.68 0.63
C ALA A 49 -12.91 -11.66 1.43
N ILE A 50 -14.24 -11.64 1.29
CA ILE A 50 -15.11 -10.77 2.09
C ILE A 50 -15.04 -11.11 3.57
N THR A 51 -15.15 -12.39 3.92
CA THR A 51 -15.03 -12.84 5.32
C THR A 51 -13.69 -12.40 5.90
N ASN A 52 -12.60 -12.60 5.15
CA ASN A 52 -11.26 -12.20 5.58
C ASN A 52 -11.13 -10.67 5.73
N PHE A 53 -11.74 -9.88 4.85
CA PHE A 53 -11.74 -8.42 4.98
C PHE A 53 -12.54 -7.94 6.20
N GLN A 54 -13.68 -8.57 6.48
CA GLN A 54 -14.46 -8.28 7.69
C GLN A 54 -13.66 -8.58 8.96
N GLU A 55 -12.90 -9.68 8.99
CA GLU A 55 -12.01 -9.98 10.11
C GLU A 55 -10.86 -8.97 10.25
N ILE A 56 -10.35 -8.38 9.16
CA ILE A 56 -9.37 -7.29 9.21
C ILE A 56 -9.99 -6.02 9.80
N ILE A 57 -11.23 -5.69 9.42
CA ILE A 57 -11.98 -4.57 9.99
C ILE A 57 -12.18 -4.80 11.49
N ASP A 58 -12.62 -5.99 11.90
CA ASP A 58 -12.79 -6.34 13.31
C ASP A 58 -11.45 -6.27 14.06
N TYR A 59 -10.36 -6.73 13.45
CA TYR A 59 -9.02 -6.62 14.03
C TYR A 59 -8.63 -5.15 14.26
N LYS A 60 -8.82 -4.28 13.27
CA LYS A 60 -8.57 -2.83 13.38
C LYS A 60 -9.44 -2.19 14.46
N LEU A 61 -10.73 -2.52 14.55
CA LEU A 61 -11.62 -1.97 15.58
C LEU A 61 -11.21 -2.41 16.99
N ASN A 62 -10.67 -3.62 17.16
CA ASN A 62 -10.17 -4.10 18.45
C ASN A 62 -8.76 -3.57 18.81
N HIS A 63 -8.04 -3.00 17.84
CA HIS A 63 -6.66 -2.52 17.96
C HIS A 63 -6.50 -1.15 17.31
N GLU A 64 -7.43 -0.24 17.56
CA GLU A 64 -7.61 1.00 16.79
C GLU A 64 -6.34 1.86 16.78
N GLU A 65 -5.70 2.01 17.94
CA GLU A 65 -4.49 2.83 18.11
C GLU A 65 -3.22 2.18 17.57
N THR A 66 -3.22 0.86 17.39
CA THR A 66 -2.04 0.06 17.02
C THR A 66 -2.15 -0.63 15.68
N THR A 67 -3.17 -0.28 14.88
CA THR A 67 -3.38 -0.83 13.54
C THR A 67 -3.67 0.29 12.55
N THR A 68 -3.00 0.29 11.40
CA THR A 68 -3.29 1.20 10.29
C THR A 68 -3.71 0.41 9.07
N LEU A 69 -4.79 0.85 8.43
CA LEU A 69 -5.28 0.28 7.17
C LEU A 69 -5.02 1.29 6.05
N LEU A 70 -4.12 0.94 5.12
CA LEU A 70 -3.90 1.72 3.91
C LEU A 70 -4.84 1.27 2.79
N ILE A 71 -5.13 2.18 1.85
CA ILE A 71 -5.93 1.90 0.65
C ILE A 71 -5.01 1.51 -0.50
N GLY A 72 -5.33 0.40 -1.15
CA GLY A 72 -4.76 0.03 -2.44
C GLY A 72 -5.61 0.47 -3.64
N ASN A 73 -5.11 0.28 -4.85
CA ASN A 73 -5.87 0.66 -6.04
C ASN A 73 -7.15 -0.17 -6.18
N HIS A 74 -7.14 -1.45 -5.85
CA HIS A 74 -8.36 -2.27 -5.93
C HIS A 74 -9.42 -1.78 -4.94
N ASP A 75 -9.01 -1.39 -3.74
CA ASP A 75 -9.91 -0.83 -2.73
C ASP A 75 -10.51 0.50 -3.20
N MET A 76 -9.69 1.38 -3.76
CA MET A 76 -10.10 2.73 -4.15
C MET A 76 -11.19 2.77 -5.22
N HIS A 77 -11.26 1.76 -6.11
CA HIS A 77 -12.37 1.60 -7.07
C HIS A 77 -13.73 1.36 -6.39
N TYR A 78 -13.73 0.88 -5.15
CA TYR A 78 -14.94 0.70 -4.34
C TYR A 78 -15.17 1.86 -3.36
N CYS A 79 -14.18 2.73 -3.12
CA CYS A 79 -14.27 3.88 -2.22
C CYS A 79 -14.69 5.18 -2.92
N SER A 80 -14.37 5.34 -4.21
CA SER A 80 -14.58 6.61 -4.93
C SER A 80 -15.07 6.36 -6.36
N GLU A 81 -16.26 6.85 -6.67
CA GLU A 81 -16.82 6.78 -8.04
C GLU A 81 -15.95 7.58 -9.03
N LEU A 82 -15.44 8.75 -8.62
CA LEU A 82 -14.54 9.55 -9.45
C LEU A 82 -13.25 8.77 -9.77
N PHE A 83 -12.68 8.09 -8.76
CA PHE A 83 -11.52 7.24 -9.01
C PHE A 83 -11.87 6.08 -9.95
N ALA A 84 -13.01 5.42 -9.72
CA ALA A 84 -13.45 4.30 -10.56
C ALA A 84 -13.73 4.70 -12.02
N ASP A 85 -14.18 5.92 -12.26
CA ASP A 85 -14.43 6.47 -13.60
C ASP A 85 -13.13 6.85 -14.32
N LEU A 86 -12.11 7.31 -13.58
CA LEU A 86 -10.84 7.78 -14.13
C LEU A 86 -9.78 6.69 -14.24
N ALA A 87 -9.73 5.79 -13.26
CA ALA A 87 -8.76 4.71 -13.18
C ALA A 87 -9.28 3.45 -13.87
N MET A 88 -8.38 2.68 -14.46
CA MET A 88 -8.72 1.40 -15.08
C MET A 88 -8.87 0.32 -14.01
N GLY A 89 -10.02 -0.35 -13.95
CA GLY A 89 -10.24 -1.47 -13.04
C GLY A 89 -9.70 -2.80 -13.57
N SER A 90 -8.54 -3.24 -13.09
CA SER A 90 -8.14 -4.65 -13.26
C SER A 90 -8.82 -5.50 -12.19
N ARG A 91 -9.24 -6.74 -12.53
CA ARG A 91 -9.91 -7.72 -11.63
C ARG A 91 -11.12 -7.20 -10.82
N TYR A 92 -11.65 -6.02 -11.13
CA TYR A 92 -12.82 -5.45 -10.48
C TYR A 92 -14.01 -6.41 -10.55
N SER A 93 -14.61 -6.69 -9.40
CA SER A 93 -15.66 -7.69 -9.24
C SER A 93 -17.05 -7.07 -9.43
N ASN A 94 -17.51 -6.96 -10.68
CA ASN A 94 -18.84 -6.42 -10.99
C ASN A 94 -19.99 -7.11 -10.22
N ARG A 95 -19.87 -8.43 -9.99
CA ARG A 95 -20.86 -9.21 -9.24
C ARG A 95 -20.96 -8.79 -7.77
N TYR A 96 -19.83 -8.41 -7.17
CA TYR A 96 -19.74 -8.12 -5.74
C TYR A 96 -19.57 -6.63 -5.43
N ALA A 97 -19.43 -5.79 -6.45
CA ALA A 97 -19.18 -4.36 -6.37
C ALA A 97 -20.07 -3.63 -5.37
N MET A 98 -21.39 -3.87 -5.39
CA MET A 98 -22.32 -3.23 -4.46
C MET A 98 -21.99 -3.58 -3.00
N ARG A 99 -21.66 -4.84 -2.72
CA ARG A 99 -21.30 -5.29 -1.37
C ARG A 99 -19.96 -4.73 -0.93
N TYR A 100 -18.99 -4.63 -1.84
CA TYR A 100 -17.67 -4.07 -1.55
C TYR A 100 -17.75 -2.58 -1.26
N LYS A 101 -18.45 -1.82 -2.12
CA LYS A 101 -18.75 -0.40 -1.90
C LYS A 101 -19.44 -0.18 -0.56
N GLN A 102 -20.43 -1.00 -0.21
CA GLN A 102 -21.10 -0.89 1.09
C GLN A 102 -20.13 -1.09 2.27
N LEU A 103 -19.26 -2.10 2.22
CA LEU A 103 -18.28 -2.34 3.28
C LEU A 103 -17.31 -1.17 3.42
N PHE A 104 -16.73 -0.69 2.32
CA PHE A 104 -15.83 0.47 2.38
C PHE A 104 -16.54 1.73 2.86
N HIS A 105 -17.74 2.05 2.37
CA HIS A 105 -18.49 3.22 2.80
C HIS A 105 -18.84 3.18 4.30
N GLN A 106 -19.21 2.02 4.83
CA GLN A 106 -19.51 1.86 6.26
C GLN A 106 -18.28 2.09 7.15
N HIS A 107 -17.09 1.81 6.63
CA HIS A 107 -15.84 1.81 7.38
C HIS A 107 -14.82 2.83 6.86
N ALA A 108 -15.24 3.82 6.06
CA ALA A 108 -14.33 4.72 5.34
C ALA A 108 -13.33 5.43 6.26
N HIS A 109 -13.76 5.80 7.47
CA HIS A 109 -12.94 6.45 8.50
C HIS A 109 -11.75 5.61 9.02
N LEU A 110 -11.72 4.30 8.74
CA LEU A 110 -10.62 3.43 9.17
C LEU A 110 -9.41 3.46 8.24
N PHE A 111 -9.56 4.02 7.04
CA PHE A 111 -8.60 3.89 5.95
C PHE A 111 -7.87 5.20 5.64
N GLN A 112 -6.61 5.10 5.23
CA GLN A 112 -5.77 6.22 4.81
C GLN A 112 -4.85 5.84 3.63
N LEU A 113 -4.10 6.77 3.05
CA LEU A 113 -3.23 6.50 1.89
C LEU A 113 -1.79 6.16 2.27
N ALA A 114 -1.28 6.77 3.35
CA ALA A 114 0.11 6.68 3.74
C ALA A 114 0.28 6.65 5.26
N TYR A 115 1.35 6.01 5.72
CA TYR A 115 1.78 5.99 7.11
C TYR A 115 3.27 6.31 7.21
N GLU A 116 3.64 7.12 8.20
CA GLU A 116 5.04 7.44 8.47
C GLU A 116 5.54 6.74 9.73
N ALA A 117 6.75 6.20 9.66
CA ALA A 117 7.43 5.57 10.78
C ALA A 117 8.86 6.09 10.89
N THR A 118 9.46 5.97 12.08
CA THR A 118 10.90 6.19 12.25
C THR A 118 11.49 5.01 13.01
N TYR A 119 12.53 4.42 12.46
CA TYR A 119 13.25 3.31 13.09
C TYR A 119 14.76 3.57 12.98
N ASP A 120 15.46 3.55 14.11
CA ASP A 120 16.90 3.86 14.20
C ASP A 120 17.33 5.14 13.45
N GLY A 121 16.49 6.18 13.52
CA GLY A 121 16.73 7.47 12.86
C GLY A 121 16.42 7.49 11.36
N VAL A 122 16.02 6.36 10.77
CA VAL A 122 15.56 6.28 9.37
C VAL A 122 14.07 6.60 9.33
N ARG A 123 13.72 7.67 8.61
CA ARG A 123 12.32 8.01 8.31
C ARG A 123 11.81 7.12 7.18
N CYS A 124 10.74 6.39 7.46
CA CYS A 124 10.12 5.45 6.52
C CYS A 124 8.73 5.93 6.11
N LEU A 125 8.44 5.84 4.82
CA LEU A 125 7.13 6.13 4.26
C LEU A 125 6.51 4.83 3.75
N LEU A 126 5.37 4.45 4.34
CA LEU A 126 4.60 3.28 3.96
C LEU A 126 3.42 3.73 3.11
N THR A 127 3.29 3.16 1.91
CA THR A 127 2.18 3.40 0.96
C THR A 127 1.83 2.09 0.26
N HIS A 128 0.73 2.07 -0.49
CA HIS A 128 0.37 0.88 -1.25
C HIS A 128 1.38 0.54 -2.36
N ALA A 129 1.68 1.49 -3.26
CA ALA A 129 2.51 1.24 -4.45
C ALA A 129 3.84 2.00 -4.49
N GLY A 130 4.14 2.83 -3.49
CA GLY A 130 5.32 3.69 -3.48
C GLY A 130 5.09 5.02 -4.19
N VAL A 131 5.92 6.02 -3.91
CA VAL A 131 5.84 7.35 -4.50
C VAL A 131 6.90 7.50 -5.57
N SER A 132 6.46 7.60 -6.82
CA SER A 132 7.27 8.11 -7.92
C SER A 132 7.48 9.62 -7.76
N THR A 133 8.73 10.09 -7.86
CA THR A 133 9.04 11.52 -7.87
C THR A 133 8.54 12.19 -9.15
N THR A 134 8.51 11.46 -10.27
CA THR A 134 7.86 11.87 -11.52
C THR A 134 6.37 12.12 -11.32
N TRP A 135 5.66 11.25 -10.61
CA TRP A 135 4.25 11.43 -10.30
C TRP A 135 4.03 12.65 -9.40
N HIS A 136 4.75 12.70 -8.28
CA HIS A 136 4.62 13.78 -7.30
C HIS A 136 4.80 15.16 -7.95
N ARG A 137 5.85 15.34 -8.76
CA ARG A 137 6.15 16.63 -9.43
C ARG A 137 5.15 17.03 -10.51
N ARG A 138 4.46 16.07 -11.14
CA ARG A 138 3.61 16.33 -12.33
C ARG A 138 2.13 16.39 -12.03
N TYR A 139 1.68 15.59 -11.07
CA TYR A 139 0.26 15.34 -10.87
C TYR A 139 -0.24 15.76 -9.49
N THR A 140 0.64 16.28 -8.62
CA THR A 140 0.24 16.78 -7.30
C THR A 140 0.64 18.24 -7.13
N THR A 141 -0.06 18.93 -6.23
CA THR A 141 0.30 20.26 -5.75
C THR A 141 1.04 20.21 -4.40
N LEU A 142 1.47 19.03 -3.98
CA LEU A 142 2.16 18.86 -2.71
C LEU A 142 3.55 19.52 -2.77
N PRO A 143 4.04 20.07 -1.64
CA PRO A 143 5.41 20.58 -1.56
C PRO A 143 6.42 19.44 -1.76
N ALA A 144 7.65 19.79 -2.19
CA ALA A 144 8.74 18.83 -2.40
C ALA A 144 9.06 17.99 -1.14
N HIS A 145 8.90 18.60 0.03
CA HIS A 145 8.94 17.90 1.31
C HIS A 145 7.52 17.81 1.87
N PHE A 146 6.95 16.61 1.83
CA PHE A 146 5.63 16.30 2.36
C PHE A 146 5.71 15.23 3.46
N SER A 147 4.66 15.19 4.29
CA SER A 147 4.39 14.19 5.32
C SER A 147 3.41 13.12 4.82
N ALA A 148 3.24 12.02 5.55
CA ALA A 148 2.18 11.07 5.25
C ALA A 148 0.77 11.72 5.35
N SER A 149 0.59 12.69 6.24
CA SER A 149 -0.66 13.46 6.36
C SER A 149 -0.97 14.28 5.11
N ASP A 150 0.04 14.84 4.45
CA ASP A 150 -0.14 15.56 3.19
C ASP A 150 -0.64 14.65 2.07
N LEU A 151 -0.12 13.42 1.98
CA LEU A 151 -0.63 12.40 1.06
C LEU A 151 -2.06 12.01 1.40
N ASN A 152 -2.38 11.78 2.68
CA ASN A 152 -3.73 11.39 3.12
C ASN A 152 -4.80 12.41 2.71
N ARG A 153 -4.46 13.71 2.70
CA ARG A 153 -5.37 14.79 2.28
C ARG A 153 -5.69 14.80 0.78
N LEU A 154 -5.00 14.00 -0.04
CA LEU A 154 -5.35 13.87 -1.46
C LEU A 154 -6.74 13.23 -1.65
N MET A 155 -7.25 12.47 -0.68
CA MET A 155 -8.61 11.92 -0.77
C MET A 155 -9.70 12.96 -0.53
N ASP A 156 -9.37 14.12 0.04
CA ASP A 156 -10.35 15.13 0.46
C ASP A 156 -10.84 16.02 -0.70
N THR A 157 -10.20 15.93 -1.87
CA THR A 157 -10.44 16.82 -3.01
C THR A 157 -10.54 16.06 -4.33
N PRO A 158 -11.43 16.47 -5.27
CA PRO A 158 -11.48 15.87 -6.61
C PRO A 158 -10.14 15.89 -7.34
N GLU A 159 -9.37 16.98 -7.25
CA GLU A 159 -8.05 17.10 -7.88
C GLU A 159 -7.05 16.11 -7.28
N GLY A 160 -7.12 15.88 -5.97
CA GLY A 160 -6.33 14.86 -5.31
C GLY A 160 -6.72 13.45 -5.79
N ILE A 161 -8.01 13.14 -5.90
CA ILE A 161 -8.49 11.86 -6.46
C ILE A 161 -8.03 11.67 -7.91
N GLU A 162 -8.09 12.72 -8.74
CA GLU A 162 -7.57 12.71 -10.11
C GLU A 162 -6.06 12.45 -10.16
N SER A 163 -5.30 12.94 -9.18
CA SER A 163 -3.87 12.62 -9.06
C SER A 163 -3.63 11.16 -8.68
N LEU A 164 -4.48 10.58 -7.84
CA LEU A 164 -4.41 9.19 -7.41
C LEU A 164 -4.80 8.24 -8.56
N ALA A 165 -5.66 8.67 -9.47
CA ALA A 165 -6.09 7.87 -10.63
C ALA A 165 -5.05 7.76 -11.76
N ARG A 166 -3.84 8.34 -11.61
CA ARG A 166 -2.79 8.30 -12.63
C ARG A 166 -2.14 6.93 -12.72
N ILE A 167 -2.07 6.38 -13.93
CA ILE A 167 -1.59 5.03 -14.20
C ILE A 167 -0.41 5.10 -15.16
N GLY A 168 0.74 4.61 -14.71
CA GLY A 168 1.97 4.55 -15.49
C GLY A 168 1.91 3.52 -16.61
N GLY A 169 2.81 3.67 -17.59
CA GLY A 169 2.86 2.80 -18.77
C GLY A 169 3.08 1.32 -18.46
N ILE A 170 3.87 1.00 -17.42
CA ILE A 170 4.13 -0.39 -17.00
C ILE A 170 2.85 -1.07 -16.51
N ARG A 171 1.92 -0.29 -15.93
CA ARG A 171 0.59 -0.75 -15.50
C ARG A 171 -0.49 -0.64 -16.58
N GLY A 172 -0.10 -0.36 -17.83
CA GLY A 172 -1.03 -0.26 -18.96
C GLY A 172 -1.76 1.09 -19.06
N GLY A 173 -1.35 2.09 -18.29
CA GLY A 173 -1.83 3.46 -18.44
C GLY A 173 -1.02 4.26 -19.47
N TRP A 174 -1.31 5.56 -19.53
CA TRP A 174 -0.69 6.49 -20.48
C TRP A 174 0.11 7.61 -19.79
N ASP A 175 0.12 7.63 -18.46
CA ASP A 175 0.86 8.63 -17.69
C ASP A 175 2.35 8.27 -17.60
N ARG A 176 3.17 9.26 -17.29
CA ARG A 176 4.62 9.07 -17.18
C ARG A 176 5.04 8.19 -16.00
N ALA A 177 4.22 8.11 -14.97
CA ALA A 177 4.40 7.25 -13.82
C ALA A 177 3.05 7.04 -13.13
N GLY A 178 2.89 5.89 -12.46
CA GLY A 178 1.73 5.63 -11.61
C GLY A 178 1.72 6.48 -10.33
N SER A 179 0.53 6.70 -9.79
CA SER A 179 0.35 7.31 -8.47
C SER A 179 0.81 6.41 -7.33
N ILE A 180 0.65 6.87 -6.08
CA ILE A 180 0.88 6.03 -4.88
C ILE A 180 0.00 4.78 -4.78
N LEU A 181 -1.00 4.65 -5.65
CA LEU A 181 -1.86 3.47 -5.77
C LEU A 181 -1.48 2.59 -6.98
N TRP A 182 -0.72 3.11 -7.94
CA TRP A 182 -0.50 2.47 -9.25
C TRP A 182 0.95 2.38 -9.69
N ALA A 183 1.91 2.97 -8.97
CA ALA A 183 3.30 2.92 -9.37
C ALA A 183 3.82 1.48 -9.42
N ASP A 184 4.56 1.14 -10.46
CA ASP A 184 5.36 -0.09 -10.44
C ASP A 184 6.75 0.22 -9.85
N TRP A 185 7.33 -0.72 -9.09
CA TRP A 185 8.65 -0.47 -8.49
C TRP A 185 9.72 -0.18 -9.55
N HIS A 186 9.61 -0.70 -10.77
CA HIS A 186 10.53 -0.37 -11.86
C HIS A 186 10.46 1.11 -12.25
N GLU A 187 9.29 1.74 -12.15
CA GLU A 187 9.14 3.18 -12.40
C GLU A 187 9.84 3.99 -11.30
N ILE A 188 9.74 3.53 -10.05
CA ILE A 188 10.37 4.16 -8.89
C ILE A 188 11.90 4.01 -8.93
N ASP A 189 12.40 2.84 -9.36
CA ASP A 189 13.84 2.58 -9.48
C ASP A 189 14.50 3.42 -10.59
N HIS A 190 13.72 3.80 -11.62
CA HIS A 190 14.18 4.70 -12.68
C HIS A 190 14.02 6.19 -12.36
N ASP A 191 13.37 6.53 -11.25
CA ASP A 191 13.14 7.90 -10.79
C ASP A 191 14.23 8.38 -9.82
N ASP A 192 14.26 9.70 -9.57
CA ASP A 192 15.06 10.24 -8.46
C ASP A 192 14.55 9.63 -7.13
N PRO A 193 15.43 9.22 -6.21
CA PRO A 193 15.02 8.82 -4.87
C PRO A 193 14.19 9.90 -4.18
N LEU A 194 13.15 9.48 -3.44
CA LEU A 194 12.34 10.39 -2.66
C LEU A 194 13.12 10.91 -1.45
N GLU A 195 13.61 12.15 -1.54
CA GLU A 195 14.51 12.72 -0.54
C GLU A 195 13.91 12.69 0.89
N GLY A 196 14.70 12.22 1.84
CA GLY A 196 14.32 12.17 3.25
C GLY A 196 13.45 10.99 3.66
N TRP A 197 13.17 10.06 2.73
CA TRP A 197 12.36 8.87 2.98
C TRP A 197 13.06 7.60 2.51
N TYR A 198 12.92 6.54 3.30
CA TYR A 198 13.01 5.16 2.82
C TYR A 198 11.59 4.65 2.56
N GLN A 199 11.28 4.22 1.34
CA GLN A 199 9.92 3.83 0.99
C GLN A 199 9.68 2.33 1.23
N ILE A 200 8.54 1.95 1.79
CA ILE A 200 8.14 0.54 1.93
C ILE A 200 6.73 0.38 1.40
N PHE A 201 6.54 -0.50 0.42
CA PHE A 201 5.27 -0.62 -0.29
C PHE A 201 5.07 -2.03 -0.87
N GLY A 202 3.86 -2.30 -1.37
CA GLY A 202 3.45 -3.56 -2.01
C GLY A 202 3.17 -3.38 -3.50
N HIS A 203 1.96 -3.75 -3.93
CA HIS A 203 1.38 -3.59 -5.27
C HIS A 203 2.02 -4.42 -6.39
N THR A 204 3.35 -4.42 -6.51
CA THR A 204 4.04 -5.23 -7.51
C THR A 204 4.34 -6.61 -6.92
N GLN A 205 3.45 -7.57 -7.16
CA GLN A 205 3.62 -8.92 -6.65
C GLN A 205 4.95 -9.56 -7.13
N GLN A 206 5.77 -9.98 -6.18
CA GLN A 206 7.00 -10.73 -6.38
C GLN A 206 6.77 -12.23 -6.21
N GLU A 207 7.57 -13.07 -6.86
CA GLU A 207 7.42 -14.53 -6.75
C GLU A 207 7.72 -15.06 -5.34
N SER A 208 8.84 -14.65 -4.73
CA SER A 208 9.27 -15.21 -3.45
C SER A 208 10.06 -14.26 -2.56
N THR A 209 10.80 -13.30 -3.12
CA THR A 209 11.67 -12.39 -2.38
C THR A 209 11.28 -10.93 -2.62
N PRO A 210 11.38 -10.06 -1.59
CA PRO A 210 11.13 -8.64 -1.76
C PRO A 210 12.21 -8.02 -2.66
N VAL A 211 11.85 -6.95 -3.36
CA VAL A 211 12.82 -6.10 -4.07
C VAL A 211 13.24 -5.02 -3.10
N ILE A 212 14.51 -4.99 -2.73
CA ILE A 212 15.06 -4.07 -1.73
C ILE A 212 16.24 -3.33 -2.35
N THR A 213 16.28 -2.02 -2.17
CA THR A 213 17.37 -1.14 -2.59
C THR A 213 17.85 -0.30 -1.41
N THR A 214 18.76 0.64 -1.66
CA THR A 214 19.16 1.64 -0.64
C THR A 214 18.08 2.71 -0.40
N HIS A 215 17.02 2.76 -1.21
CA HIS A 215 16.01 3.82 -1.18
C HIS A 215 14.58 3.32 -0.95
N PHE A 216 14.30 2.06 -1.28
CA PHE A 216 12.96 1.50 -1.10
C PHE A 216 12.97 -0.03 -0.93
N ALA A 217 11.83 -0.55 -0.45
CA ALA A 217 11.49 -1.97 -0.47
C ALA A 217 10.07 -2.20 -1.01
N CYS A 218 9.96 -2.96 -2.10
CA CYS A 218 8.71 -3.55 -2.57
C CYS A 218 8.58 -4.96 -1.95
N ILE A 219 7.65 -5.11 -1.01
CA ILE A 219 7.54 -6.29 -0.13
C ILE A 219 6.33 -7.19 -0.42
N ASP A 220 5.60 -6.98 -1.53
CA ASP A 220 4.49 -7.85 -1.91
C ASP A 220 4.98 -9.24 -2.33
N CYS A 221 5.19 -10.09 -1.33
CA CYS A 221 5.65 -11.47 -1.47
C CYS A 221 4.70 -12.45 -0.77
N ARG A 222 3.44 -12.05 -0.51
CA ARG A 222 2.44 -12.85 0.22
C ARG A 222 2.91 -13.27 1.63
N LYS A 223 3.74 -12.44 2.27
CA LYS A 223 4.31 -12.65 3.60
C LYS A 223 4.41 -11.31 4.33
N ALA A 224 4.20 -11.31 5.63
CA ALA A 224 4.46 -10.15 6.48
C ALA A 224 5.96 -9.95 6.75
N PHE A 225 6.34 -8.71 7.00
CA PHE A 225 7.70 -8.31 7.35
C PHE A 225 7.67 -7.35 8.53
N THR A 226 8.70 -7.39 9.38
CA THR A 226 8.88 -6.31 10.35
C THR A 226 9.67 -5.15 9.73
N LEU A 227 9.43 -3.93 10.19
CA LEU A 227 10.19 -2.76 9.74
C LEU A 227 11.68 -2.95 9.97
N SER A 228 12.06 -3.50 11.13
CA SER A 228 13.46 -3.84 11.44
C SER A 228 14.07 -4.88 10.50
N GLU A 229 13.29 -5.87 10.04
CA GLU A 229 13.73 -6.86 9.05
C GLU A 229 14.03 -6.20 7.71
N VAL A 230 13.12 -5.37 7.21
CA VAL A 230 13.28 -4.66 5.94
C VAL A 230 14.52 -3.75 5.96
N LEU A 231 14.70 -2.96 7.03
CA LEU A 231 15.81 -2.03 7.12
C LEU A 231 17.16 -2.71 7.27
N ARG A 232 17.22 -3.86 7.98
CA ARG A 232 18.45 -4.66 8.07
C ARG A 232 18.85 -5.19 6.68
N MET A 233 17.89 -5.72 5.92
CA MET A 233 18.14 -6.18 4.55
C MET A 233 18.67 -5.05 3.66
N ALA A 234 18.13 -3.83 3.79
CA ALA A 234 18.60 -2.66 3.04
C ALA A 234 20.03 -2.24 3.43
N GLN A 235 20.37 -2.30 4.72
CA GLN A 235 21.73 -2.02 5.21
C GLN A 235 22.75 -3.03 4.66
N ASP A 236 22.40 -4.31 4.61
CA ASP A 236 23.25 -5.37 4.07
C ASP A 236 23.54 -5.17 2.57
N ILE A 237 22.63 -4.56 1.82
CA ILE A 237 22.87 -4.19 0.41
C ILE A 237 23.84 -2.99 0.33
N SER A 238 23.68 -1.99 1.20
CA SER A 238 24.55 -0.80 1.22
C SER A 238 26.01 -1.12 1.59
N THR A 239 26.24 -2.13 2.44
CA THR A 239 27.59 -2.54 2.82
C THR A 239 28.30 -3.33 1.74
N ASN A 240 27.56 -4.09 0.91
CA ASN A 240 28.11 -4.90 -0.19
C ASN A 240 28.35 -4.11 -1.49
N THR A 241 27.86 -2.88 -1.59
CA THR A 241 28.01 -2.00 -2.77
C THR A 241 29.11 -0.94 -2.60
N LYS A 242 29.80 -0.92 -1.44
CA LYS A 242 30.97 -0.08 -1.16
C LYS A 242 32.27 -0.87 -1.32
#